data_AF-A0A2V5NBF5-F1
#
_entry.id   AF-A0A2V5NBF5-F1
#
_cell.length_a   1.000
_cell.length_b   1.000
_cell.length_c   1.000
_cell.angle_alpha   90.00
_cell.angle_beta   90.00
_cell.angle_gamma   90.00
#
_symmetry.space_group_name_H-M   'P 1'
#
loop_
_entity.id
_entity.type
_entity.pdbx_description
1 polymer ?
#
loop_
_entity_poly.entity_id
_entity_poly.type
_entity_poly.pdbx_seq_one_letter_code
_entity_poly.pdbx_strand_id
1 'polypeptide(L)'
;MMKYFGLPVLASKHGADVDRMVIYLHLIMALLFIGWGVYFVYTLWRFNETRVKKADYVGARTHASTYVEVAVAVAEMVLLFAMAVPLWANAADEFPKPEDNPTVVRIIGRQFNWIGRYPGADGKFGANK
;
A
#
# COMPACT_ATOMS: atom_id res chain seq x y z
N MET A 1 7.63 -1.36 -15.88
CA MET A 1 7.79 -0.88 -14.50
C MET A 1 7.64 -2.02 -13.49
N MET A 2 6.56 -2.81 -13.51
CA MET A 2 6.29 -3.88 -12.53
C MET A 2 7.35 -5.01 -12.45
N LYS A 3 7.98 -5.39 -13.57
CA LYS A 3 9.06 -6.39 -13.60
C LYS A 3 10.27 -6.03 -12.72
N TYR A 4 10.50 -4.74 -12.47
CA TYR A 4 11.64 -4.26 -11.68
C TYR A 4 11.38 -4.23 -10.17
N PHE A 5 10.11 -4.31 -9.75
CA PHE A 5 9.73 -4.35 -8.33
C PHE A 5 9.68 -5.77 -7.75
N GLY A 6 10.04 -6.80 -8.53
CA GLY A 6 10.01 -8.18 -8.08
C GLY A 6 8.60 -8.73 -7.81
N LEU A 7 7.55 -8.04 -8.29
CA LEU A 7 6.18 -8.49 -8.14
C LEU A 7 5.92 -9.76 -8.98
N PRO A 8 5.08 -10.69 -8.48
CA PRO A 8 4.66 -11.85 -9.25
C PRO A 8 3.91 -11.43 -10.52
N VAL A 9 3.78 -12.36 -11.47
CA VAL A 9 3.01 -12.10 -12.69
C VAL A 9 1.56 -11.80 -12.30
N LEU A 10 1.04 -10.70 -12.86
CA LEU A 10 -0.35 -10.32 -12.69
C LEU A 10 -1.28 -11.41 -13.23
N ALA A 11 -2.02 -12.06 -12.32
CA ALA A 11 -2.86 -13.22 -12.64
C ALA A 11 -4.35 -13.01 -12.33
N SER A 12 -4.75 -11.83 -11.84
CA SER A 12 -6.15 -11.51 -11.53
C SER A 12 -6.45 -10.03 -11.72
N LYS A 13 -7.72 -9.68 -11.95
CA LYS A 13 -8.16 -8.27 -12.04
C LYS A 13 -7.84 -7.51 -10.75
N HIS A 14 -8.15 -8.10 -9.59
CA HIS A 14 -7.84 -7.53 -8.27
C HIS A 14 -6.34 -7.29 -8.06
N GLY A 15 -5.49 -8.18 -8.59
CA GLY A 15 -4.04 -7.99 -8.55
C GLY A 15 -3.59 -6.70 -9.25
N ALA A 16 -4.28 -6.29 -10.31
CA ALA A 16 -3.91 -5.10 -11.07
C ALA A 16 -4.17 -3.82 -10.26
N ASP A 17 -5.23 -3.84 -9.46
CA ASP A 17 -5.56 -2.75 -8.55
C ASP A 17 -4.56 -2.66 -7.40
N VAL A 18 -4.16 -3.80 -6.83
CA VAL A 18 -3.10 -3.88 -5.81
C VAL A 18 -1.77 -3.38 -6.37
N ASP A 19 -1.36 -3.83 -7.57
CA ASP A 19 -0.10 -3.41 -8.18
C ASP A 19 -0.06 -1.90 -8.41
N ARG A 20 -1.18 -1.29 -8.84
CA ARG A 20 -1.30 0.17 -8.97
C ARG A 20 -1.16 0.87 -7.63
N MET A 21 -1.82 0.39 -6.58
CA MET A 21 -1.72 0.96 -5.23
C MET A 21 -0.27 0.90 -4.72
N VAL A 22 0.40 -0.25 -4.90
CA VAL A 22 1.80 -0.44 -4.53
C VAL A 22 2.69 0.57 -5.25
N ILE A 23 2.49 0.78 -6.55
CA ILE A 23 3.27 1.76 -7.32
C ILE A 23 3.07 3.17 -6.77
N TYR A 24 1.82 3.62 -6.54
CA TYR A 24 1.56 4.96 -6.03
C TYR A 24 2.16 5.20 -4.65
N LEU A 25 2.05 4.21 -3.75
CA LEU A 25 2.70 4.23 -2.45
C LEU A 25 4.22 4.41 -2.60
N HIS A 26 4.87 3.63 -3.46
CA HIS A 26 6.32 3.72 -3.67
C HIS A 26 6.76 5.04 -4.27
N LEU A 27 5.95 5.63 -5.16
CA LEU A 27 6.24 6.95 -5.72
C LEU A 27 6.18 8.05 -4.65
N ILE A 28 5.18 8.02 -3.77
CA ILE A 28 5.08 8.98 -2.66
C ILE A 28 6.23 8.78 -1.68
N MET A 29 6.54 7.53 -1.30
CA MET A 29 7.68 7.22 -0.43
C MET A 29 8.99 7.73 -1.04
N ALA A 30 9.23 7.52 -2.33
CA ALA A 30 10.42 8.00 -3.01
C ALA A 30 10.47 9.54 -3.05
N LEU A 31 9.34 10.20 -3.32
CA LEU A 31 9.25 11.67 -3.33
C LEU A 31 9.58 12.25 -1.95
N LEU A 32 8.97 11.71 -0.90
CA LEU A 32 9.23 12.15 0.48
C LEU A 32 10.68 11.86 0.86
N PHE A 33 11.20 10.68 0.56
CA PHE A 33 12.59 10.32 0.85
C PHE A 33 13.57 11.28 0.19
N ILE A 34 13.38 11.59 -1.10
CA ILE A 34 14.23 12.55 -1.82
C ILE A 34 14.06 13.95 -1.23
N GLY A 35 12.82 14.41 -0.99
CA GLY A 35 12.55 15.74 -0.44
C GLY A 35 13.21 15.96 0.92
N TRP A 36 12.96 15.05 1.86
CA TRP A 36 13.57 15.10 3.20
C TRP A 36 15.08 14.87 3.14
N GLY A 37 15.56 13.96 2.30
CA GLY A 37 16.99 13.68 2.13
C GLY A 37 17.75 14.90 1.61
N VAL A 38 17.22 15.58 0.59
CA VAL A 38 17.81 16.81 0.05
C VAL A 38 17.79 17.91 1.10
N TYR A 39 16.68 18.10 1.81
CA TYR A 39 16.61 19.09 2.89
C TYR A 39 17.63 18.80 4.00
N PHE A 40 17.76 17.54 4.41
CA PHE A 40 18.71 17.11 5.42
C PHE A 40 20.16 17.34 4.99
N VAL A 41 20.54 16.96 3.77
CA VAL A 41 21.88 17.22 3.23
C VAL A 41 22.13 18.74 3.12
N TYR A 42 21.12 19.49 2.70
CA TYR A 42 21.20 20.95 2.64
C TYR A 42 21.44 21.57 4.01
N THR A 43 20.74 21.13 5.07
CA THR A 43 20.93 21.70 6.41
C THR A 43 22.32 21.40 6.94
N LEU A 44 22.82 20.17 6.76
CA LEU A 44 24.19 19.80 7.11
C LEU A 44 25.22 20.66 6.37
N TRP A 45 25.04 20.86 5.07
CA TRP A 45 25.98 21.65 4.27
C TRP A 45 25.91 23.14 4.59
N ARG A 46 24.72 23.71 4.72
CA ARG A 46 24.48 25.16 4.89
C ARG A 46 24.80 25.66 6.29
N PHE A 47 24.50 24.86 7.31
CA PHE A 47 24.62 25.22 8.72
C PHE A 47 25.80 24.53 9.41
N ASN A 48 26.79 24.05 8.64
CA ASN A 48 28.03 23.56 9.24
C ASN A 48 28.80 24.69 9.97
N GLU A 49 29.67 24.30 10.91
CA GLU A 49 30.47 25.22 11.71
C GLU A 49 31.36 26.15 10.86
N THR A 50 31.88 25.64 9.75
CA THR A 50 32.75 26.42 8.85
C THR A 50 32.02 27.60 8.19
N ARG A 51 30.71 27.48 7.94
CA ARG A 51 29.88 28.50 7.29
C ARG A 51 29.07 29.32 8.29
N VAL A 52 28.66 28.73 9.41
CA VAL A 52 27.85 29.36 10.46
C VAL A 52 28.54 29.14 11.81
N LYS A 53 29.28 30.16 12.27
CA LYS A 53 30.10 30.08 13.49
C LYS A 53 29.32 30.17 14.80
N LYS A 54 28.11 30.74 14.77
CA LYS A 54 27.24 30.89 15.96
C LYS A 54 25.84 30.42 15.61
N ALA A 55 25.35 29.45 16.38
CA ALA A 55 24.00 28.91 16.22
C ALA A 55 22.94 29.95 16.63
N ASP A 56 21.81 29.93 15.92
CA ASP A 56 20.60 30.61 16.36
C ASP A 56 19.79 29.67 17.26
N TYR A 57 19.67 30.02 18.54
CA TYR A 57 18.95 29.24 19.56
C TYR A 57 17.46 29.53 19.59
N VAL A 58 17.00 30.55 18.88
CA VAL A 58 15.58 30.90 18.78
C VAL A 58 14.88 30.01 17.75
N GLY A 59 15.58 29.61 16.69
CA GLY A 59 15.09 28.69 15.67
C GLY A 59 14.03 29.27 14.74
N ALA A 60 13.42 28.41 13.93
CA ALA A 60 12.41 28.79 12.95
C ALA A 60 11.11 29.25 13.63
N ARG A 61 10.74 30.52 13.45
CA ARG A 61 9.49 31.10 13.99
C ARG A 61 8.28 30.98 13.06
N THR A 62 8.46 30.44 11.86
CA THR A 62 7.43 30.36 10.83
C THR A 62 6.64 29.06 10.92
N HIS A 63 5.37 29.08 10.53
CA HIS A 63 4.51 27.88 10.42
C HIS A 63 4.81 27.00 9.19
N ALA A 64 5.95 27.19 8.51
CA ALA A 64 6.31 26.42 7.33
C ALA A 64 6.33 24.91 7.59
N SER A 65 6.86 24.46 8.73
CA SER A 65 6.85 23.02 9.12
C SER A 65 5.44 22.50 9.24
N THR A 66 4.57 23.24 9.95
CA THR A 66 3.17 22.87 10.14
C THR A 66 2.43 22.73 8.81
N TYR A 67 2.63 23.66 7.87
CA TYR A 67 1.97 23.56 6.56
C TYR A 67 2.46 22.35 5.75
N VAL A 68 3.76 22.05 5.78
CA VAL A 68 4.31 20.87 5.10
C VAL A 68 3.78 19.58 5.73
N GLU A 69 3.77 19.49 7.06
CA GLU A 69 3.23 18.34 7.80
C GLU A 69 1.74 18.10 7.47
N VAL A 70 0.92 19.17 7.49
CA VAL A 70 -0.50 19.08 7.14
C VAL A 70 -0.68 18.66 5.68
N ALA A 71 0.13 19.18 4.76
CA ALA A 71 0.05 18.79 3.35
C ALA A 71 0.36 17.29 3.16
N VAL A 72 1.39 16.77 3.83
CA VAL A 72 1.71 15.33 3.81
C VAL A 72 0.59 14.50 4.41
N ALA A 73 0.07 14.89 5.59
CA ALA A 73 -1.03 14.20 6.24
C ALA A 73 -2.30 14.16 5.37
N VAL A 74 -2.63 15.25 4.67
CA VAL A 74 -3.76 15.29 3.72
C VAL A 74 -3.52 14.35 2.55
N ALA A 75 -2.32 14.33 1.97
CA ALA A 75 -1.99 13.42 0.87
C ALA A 75 -2.12 11.95 1.30
N GLU A 76 -1.67 11.60 2.51
CA GLU A 76 -1.80 10.25 3.06
C GLU A 76 -3.26 9.88 3.36
N MET A 77 -4.04 10.80 3.93
CA MET A 77 -5.48 10.59 4.14
C MET A 77 -6.19 10.31 2.83
N VAL A 78 -5.89 11.05 1.76
CA VAL A 78 -6.48 10.79 0.44
C VAL A 78 -6.11 9.39 -0.05
N LEU A 79 -4.84 8.98 0.05
CA LEU A 79 -4.43 7.64 -0.35
C LEU A 79 -5.16 6.56 0.45
N LEU A 80 -5.26 6.71 1.76
CA LEU A 80 -5.93 5.75 2.63
C LEU A 80 -7.43 5.66 2.35
N PHE A 81 -8.14 6.77 2.44
CA PHE A 81 -9.61 6.77 2.37
C PHE A 81 -10.13 6.65 0.94
N ALA A 82 -9.47 7.24 -0.05
CA ALA A 82 -9.95 7.20 -1.44
C ALA A 82 -9.48 5.94 -2.19
N MET A 83 -8.40 5.29 -1.76
CA MET A 83 -7.83 4.15 -2.49
C MET A 83 -7.73 2.88 -1.62
N ALA A 84 -7.02 2.93 -0.51
CA ALA A 84 -6.71 1.72 0.27
C ALA A 84 -7.96 1.08 0.88
N VAL A 85 -8.82 1.88 1.52
CA VAL A 85 -10.05 1.39 2.16
C VAL A 85 -11.03 0.79 1.12
N PRO A 86 -11.37 1.47 0.01
CA PRO A 86 -12.22 0.88 -1.03
C PRO A 86 -11.59 -0.38 -1.66
N LEU A 87 -10.28 -0.39 -1.89
CA LEU A 87 -9.61 -1.56 -2.45
C LEU A 87 -9.70 -2.77 -1.52
N TRP A 88 -9.50 -2.57 -0.21
CA TRP A 88 -9.65 -3.61 0.79
C TRP A 88 -11.07 -4.18 0.82
N ALA A 89 -12.09 -3.30 0.87
CA ALA A 89 -13.49 -3.72 0.91
C ALA A 89 -13.85 -4.63 -0.28
N ASN A 90 -13.46 -4.22 -1.50
CA ASN A 90 -13.70 -5.02 -2.71
C ASN A 90 -12.96 -6.36 -2.72
N ALA A 91 -11.78 -6.44 -2.12
CA ALA A 91 -10.93 -7.63 -2.19
C ALA A 91 -11.17 -8.64 -1.07
N ALA A 92 -11.57 -8.18 0.12
CA ALA A 92 -11.64 -9.00 1.33
C ALA A 92 -13.06 -9.17 1.88
N ASP A 93 -13.93 -8.16 1.71
CA ASP A 93 -15.25 -8.14 2.35
C ASP A 93 -16.39 -8.48 1.36
N GLU A 94 -16.21 -8.13 0.09
CA GLU A 94 -17.20 -8.41 -0.97
C GLU A 94 -16.95 -9.74 -1.67
N PHE A 95 -17.56 -10.81 -1.14
CA PHE A 95 -17.54 -12.10 -1.81
C PHE A 95 -18.52 -12.15 -2.99
N PRO A 96 -18.19 -12.88 -4.08
CA PRO A 96 -19.12 -13.09 -5.19
C PRO A 96 -20.44 -13.69 -4.70
N LYS A 97 -21.55 -13.17 -5.20
CA LYS A 97 -22.87 -13.70 -4.84
C LYS A 97 -23.12 -15.02 -5.56
N PRO A 98 -24.02 -15.89 -5.05
CA PRO A 98 -24.38 -17.14 -5.74
C PRO A 98 -24.84 -16.94 -7.19
N GLU A 99 -25.49 -15.80 -7.45
CA GLU A 99 -25.97 -15.36 -8.76
C GLU A 99 -24.86 -15.03 -9.77
N ASP A 100 -23.64 -14.76 -9.30
CA ASP A 100 -22.45 -14.54 -10.15
C ASP A 100 -21.82 -15.86 -10.64
N ASN A 101 -22.42 -17.00 -10.29
CA ASN A 101 -21.95 -18.35 -10.58
C ASN A 101 -20.45 -18.57 -10.29
N PRO A 102 -19.98 -18.29 -9.06
CA PRO A 102 -18.58 -18.41 -8.71
C PRO A 102 -18.13 -19.87 -8.68
N THR A 103 -16.88 -20.13 -9.08
CA THR A 103 -16.25 -21.44 -8.86
C THR A 103 -15.89 -21.58 -7.38
N VAL A 104 -16.62 -22.43 -6.66
CA VAL A 104 -16.36 -22.66 -5.23
C VAL A 104 -15.35 -23.79 -5.06
N VAL A 105 -14.28 -23.53 -4.31
CA VAL A 105 -13.27 -24.53 -3.95
C VAL A 105 -13.10 -24.56 -2.44
N ARG A 106 -13.19 -25.74 -1.84
CA ARG A 106 -12.88 -25.95 -0.42
C ARG A 106 -11.40 -26.26 -0.29
N ILE A 107 -10.67 -25.42 0.45
CA ILE A 107 -9.26 -25.62 0.78
C ILE A 107 -9.13 -26.04 2.24
N ILE A 108 -8.45 -27.15 2.52
CA ILE A 108 -8.17 -27.65 3.87
C ILE A 108 -6.66 -27.61 4.09
N GLY A 109 -6.22 -26.76 5.03
CA GLY A 109 -4.83 -26.72 5.48
C GLY A 109 -4.52 -27.87 6.44
N ARG A 110 -3.39 -28.54 6.22
CA ARG A 110 -2.80 -29.57 7.09
C ARG A 110 -1.32 -29.23 7.31
N GLN A 111 -0.67 -29.85 8.29
CA GLN A 111 0.77 -29.64 8.51
C GLN A 111 1.54 -30.03 7.23
N PHE A 112 2.24 -29.04 6.65
CA PHE A 112 2.98 -29.16 5.38
C PHE A 112 2.15 -29.69 4.18
N ASN A 113 0.82 -29.52 4.19
CA ASN A 113 -0.02 -30.01 3.09
C ASN A 113 -1.31 -29.18 2.94
N TRP A 114 -1.86 -29.15 1.73
CA TRP A 114 -3.13 -28.49 1.40
C TRP A 114 -3.97 -29.43 0.54
N ILE A 115 -5.25 -29.58 0.89
CA ILE A 115 -6.19 -30.40 0.10
C ILE A 115 -7.26 -29.48 -0.47
N GLY A 116 -7.32 -29.40 -1.80
CA GLY A 116 -8.40 -28.74 -2.52
C GLY A 116 -9.50 -29.74 -2.90
N ARG A 117 -10.76 -29.35 -2.72
CA ARG A 117 -11.93 -30.14 -3.14
C ARG A 117 -12.92 -29.24 -3.87
N TYR A 118 -13.38 -29.69 -5.03
CA TYR A 118 -14.50 -29.10 -5.76
C TYR A 118 -15.84 -29.69 -5.27
N PRO A 119 -16.95 -28.95 -5.37
CA PRO A 119 -18.28 -29.48 -5.07
C PRO A 119 -18.68 -30.58 -6.06
N GLY A 120 -19.71 -31.34 -5.72
CA GLY A 120 -20.33 -32.29 -6.65
C GLY A 120 -21.01 -31.57 -7.82
N ALA A 121 -21.55 -32.34 -8.77
CA ALA A 121 -22.34 -31.80 -9.89
C ALA A 121 -23.58 -31.00 -9.43
N ASP A 122 -24.02 -31.20 -8.20
CA ASP A 122 -25.09 -30.47 -7.52
C ASP A 122 -24.64 -29.14 -6.88
N GLY A 123 -23.36 -28.76 -7.01
CA GLY A 123 -22.79 -27.55 -6.43
C GLY A 123 -22.59 -27.60 -4.92
N LYS A 124 -22.82 -28.75 -4.28
CA LYS A 124 -22.74 -28.90 -2.82
C LYS A 124 -21.53 -29.73 -2.40
N PHE A 125 -21.07 -29.49 -1.17
CA PHE A 125 -20.02 -30.28 -0.54
C PHE A 125 -20.62 -31.30 0.44
N GLY A 126 -20.17 -32.55 0.36
CA GLY A 126 -20.71 -33.64 1.18
C GLY A 126 -21.56 -34.58 0.35
N ALA A 127 -22.01 -35.69 0.94
CA ALA A 127 -22.81 -36.67 0.23
C ALA A 127 -24.27 -36.20 0.15
N ASN A 128 -24.78 -36.14 -1.08
CA ASN A 128 -26.14 -36.62 -1.33
C ASN A 128 -26.21 -38.03 -0.75
N LYS A 129 -27.12 -38.26 0.20
CA LYS A 129 -27.60 -39.61 0.46
C LYS A 129 -28.49 -40.03 -0.70
#